data_AF-A0A0G1L0G1-F1
#
_entry.id   AF-A0A0G1L0G1-F1
#
_cell.length_a   1.000
_cell.length_b   1.000
_cell.length_c   1.000
_cell.angle_alpha   90.00
_cell.angle_beta   90.00
_cell.angle_gamma   90.00
#
_symmetry.space_group_name_H-M   'P 1'
#
loop_
_entity.id
_entity.type
_entity.pdbx_description
1 polymer ?
#
loop_
_entity_poly.entity_id
_entity_poly.type
_entity_poly.pdbx_seq_one_letter_code
_entity_poly.pdbx_strand_id
1 'polypeptide(L)'
;ATLGANSVFKGNILALTSVTLTTGANVEGRVLARNGAVTLDANTVTKAVCAIPPSPSQPSTPGSDPIPPFISILKVPTPLALPSGPGSVTYDYTVLNIGIVTMSDINVADNQCSPVTFVSGDTNSNSKLEEQEVWKYRCTTWLSQTTTNTLGFRKPPPIP
;
A
#
# COMPACT_ATOMS: atom_id res chain seq x y z
N ALA A 1 -7.29 30.53 21.02
CA ALA A 1 -5.90 30.58 21.55
C ALA A 1 -5.06 31.39 20.60
N THR A 2 -4.18 32.25 21.11
CA THR A 2 -3.35 33.11 20.25
C THR A 2 -1.89 32.93 20.63
N LEU A 3 -1.05 32.61 19.64
CA LEU A 3 0.40 32.61 19.78
C LEU A 3 0.94 33.94 19.25
N GLY A 4 1.73 34.64 20.08
CA GLY A 4 2.37 35.91 19.73
C GLY A 4 3.49 35.75 18.71
N ALA A 5 3.95 36.86 18.14
CA ALA A 5 4.92 36.83 17.05
C ALA A 5 6.23 36.18 17.53
N ASN A 6 6.83 35.34 16.69
CA ASN A 6 8.06 34.58 16.99
C ASN A 6 7.97 33.67 18.22
N SER A 7 6.76 33.35 18.72
CA SER A 7 6.61 32.46 19.88
C SER A 7 6.88 31.00 19.51
N VAL A 8 7.53 30.26 20.41
CA VAL A 8 7.74 28.81 20.27
C VAL A 8 6.81 28.06 21.22
N PHE A 9 5.99 27.16 20.69
CA PHE A 9 5.12 26.27 21.46
C PHE A 9 5.51 24.81 21.23
N LYS A 10 5.66 24.04 22.32
CA LYS A 10 5.87 22.58 22.24
C LYS A 10 4.65 21.85 22.76
N GLY A 11 4.11 20.95 21.95
CA GLY A 11 2.95 20.13 22.29
C GLY A 11 1.74 20.35 21.39
N ASN A 12 0.56 19.93 21.88
CA ASN A 12 -0.67 19.97 21.11
C ASN A 12 -1.59 21.10 21.60
N ILE A 13 -2.00 21.98 20.70
CA ILE A 13 -3.01 23.00 20.95
C ILE A 13 -4.38 22.44 20.55
N LEU A 14 -5.30 22.38 21.52
CA LEU A 14 -6.70 22.02 21.34
C LEU A 14 -7.57 23.20 21.76
N ALA A 15 -7.95 24.06 20.81
CA ALA A 15 -8.84 25.18 21.08
C ALA A 15 -10.30 24.80 20.82
N LEU A 16 -11.20 25.21 21.73
CA LEU A 16 -12.64 25.04 21.54
C LEU A 16 -13.15 25.86 20.35
N THR A 17 -12.70 27.11 20.21
CA THR A 17 -13.12 28.04 19.15
C THR A 17 -12.05 28.15 18.07
N SER A 18 -11.20 29.19 18.07
CA SER A 18 -10.17 29.45 17.06
C SER A 18 -8.75 29.38 17.61
N VAL A 19 -7.77 29.13 16.73
CA VAL A 19 -6.35 29.34 17.01
C VAL A 19 -5.78 30.36 16.02
N THR A 20 -5.05 31.34 16.52
CA THR A 20 -4.33 32.31 15.67
C THR A 20 -2.85 32.27 15.99
N LEU A 21 -2.04 31.97 14.99
CA LEU A 21 -0.58 32.07 15.05
C LEU A 21 -0.20 33.35 14.31
N THR A 22 0.43 34.27 15.03
CA THR A 22 0.93 35.52 14.45
C THR A 22 2.33 35.32 13.85
N THR A 23 2.82 36.29 13.07
CA THR A 23 4.04 36.19 12.25
C THR A 23 5.20 35.47 12.94
N GLY A 24 5.72 34.41 12.34
CA GLY A 24 6.94 33.74 12.79
C GLY A 24 6.79 32.80 14.00
N ALA A 25 5.58 32.58 14.53
CA ALA A 25 5.39 31.57 15.57
C ALA A 25 5.74 30.16 15.08
N ASN A 26 6.37 29.36 15.94
CA ASN A 26 6.81 28.00 15.68
C ASN A 26 6.13 27.02 16.65
N VAL A 27 5.55 25.94 16.13
CA VAL A 27 4.89 24.90 16.90
C VAL A 27 5.55 23.55 16.63
N GLU A 28 6.15 22.96 17.65
CA GLU A 28 6.57 21.55 17.65
C GLU A 28 5.44 20.68 18.22
N GLY A 29 4.52 20.24 17.36
CA GLY A 29 3.40 19.39 17.74
C GLY A 29 2.22 19.46 16.76
N ARG A 30 1.02 19.76 17.27
CA ARG A 30 -0.23 19.82 16.48
C ARG A 30 -1.07 21.01 16.91
N VAL A 31 -1.75 21.64 15.96
CA VAL A 31 -2.68 22.74 16.21
C VAL A 31 -4.07 22.37 15.68
N LEU A 32 -5.05 22.27 16.57
CA LEU A 32 -6.42 21.87 16.26
C LEU A 32 -7.41 22.87 16.88
N ALA A 33 -8.37 23.32 16.07
CA ALA A 33 -9.50 24.15 16.48
C ALA A 33 -10.79 23.34 16.29
N ARG A 34 -11.61 23.19 17.34
CA ARG A 34 -12.81 22.33 17.29
C ARG A 34 -13.99 23.00 16.58
N ASN A 35 -14.24 24.28 16.85
CA ASN A 35 -15.42 25.00 16.36
C ASN A 35 -15.04 26.33 15.68
N GLY A 36 -13.82 26.43 15.14
CA GLY A 36 -13.32 27.66 14.51
C GLY A 36 -12.09 27.40 13.67
N ALA A 37 -11.51 28.47 13.14
CA ALA A 37 -10.39 28.38 12.20
C ALA A 37 -9.02 28.31 12.91
N VAL A 38 -8.04 27.74 12.20
CA VAL A 38 -6.61 27.91 12.49
C VAL A 38 -6.07 28.95 11.51
N THR A 39 -5.65 30.11 12.02
CA THR A 39 -5.04 31.19 11.23
C THR A 39 -3.53 31.16 11.37
N LEU A 40 -2.82 31.24 10.24
CA LEU A 40 -1.36 31.19 10.16
C LEU A 40 -0.85 32.45 9.44
N ASP A 41 0.27 32.97 9.91
CA ASP A 41 1.05 34.06 9.31
C ASP A 41 2.55 33.73 9.45
N ALA A 42 3.19 33.35 8.33
CA ALA A 42 4.61 32.96 8.28
C ALA A 42 5.06 32.02 9.42
N ASN A 43 4.27 30.98 9.72
CA ASN A 43 4.52 30.06 10.84
C ASN A 43 5.14 28.74 10.42
N THR A 44 5.86 28.13 11.36
CA THR A 44 6.40 26.77 11.22
C THR A 44 5.63 25.84 12.15
N VAL A 45 5.04 24.76 11.63
CA VAL A 45 4.41 23.71 12.45
C VAL A 45 5.09 22.39 12.13
N THR A 46 5.97 21.95 13.01
CA THR A 46 6.69 20.68 12.89
C THR A 46 6.02 19.62 13.74
N LYS A 47 5.95 18.38 13.25
CA LYS A 47 5.51 17.25 14.08
C LYS A 47 6.48 17.13 15.26
N ALA A 48 5.94 17.00 16.48
CA ALA A 48 6.76 16.66 17.64
C ALA A 48 7.54 15.38 17.33
N VAL A 49 8.87 15.51 17.26
CA VAL A 49 9.77 14.37 17.17
C VAL A 49 9.83 13.79 18.57
N CYS A 50 9.38 12.55 18.73
CA CYS A 50 9.76 11.80 19.92
C CYS A 50 11.28 11.66 19.82
N ALA A 51 12.03 12.24 20.76
CA ALA A 51 13.47 12.04 20.85
C ALA A 51 13.71 10.56 21.18
N ILE A 52 13.79 9.75 20.13
CA ILE A 52 14.42 8.44 20.21
C ILE A 52 15.87 8.74 20.65
N PRO A 53 16.39 8.12 21.73
CA PRO A 53 17.82 8.20 22.01
C PRO A 53 18.58 7.82 20.73
N PRO A 54 19.77 8.38 20.47
CA PRO A 54 20.53 8.00 19.29
C PRO A 54 20.73 6.49 19.35
N SER A 55 20.02 5.77 18.50
CA SER A 55 20.50 4.49 18.01
C SER A 55 21.91 4.77 17.49
N PRO A 56 22.93 3.95 17.79
CA PRO A 56 24.28 4.19 17.28
C PRO A 56 24.19 4.53 15.81
N SER A 57 24.72 5.70 15.45
CA SER A 57 24.62 6.30 14.13
C SER A 57 25.04 5.28 13.08
N GLN A 58 24.08 4.60 12.47
CA GLN A 58 24.38 3.78 11.32
C GLN A 58 24.74 4.76 10.21
N PRO A 59 25.91 4.63 9.57
CA PRO A 59 26.27 5.51 8.47
C PRO A 59 25.16 5.40 7.43
N SER A 60 24.45 6.50 7.19
CA SER A 60 23.58 6.64 6.03
C SER A 60 24.48 6.72 4.81
N THR A 61 24.80 5.57 4.24
CA THR A 61 25.19 5.48 2.84
C THR A 61 24.10 6.17 2.01
N PRO A 62 24.44 6.94 0.96
CA PRO A 62 23.54 7.20 -0.16
C PRO A 62 23.25 5.86 -0.86
N GLY A 63 22.50 5.00 -0.18
CA GLY A 63 22.08 3.69 -0.64
C GLY A 63 20.64 3.82 -1.06
N SER A 64 20.39 3.53 -2.34
CA SER A 64 19.08 3.32 -2.91
C SER A 64 18.19 2.51 -1.96
N ASP A 65 17.22 3.16 -1.31
CA ASP A 65 16.12 2.42 -0.72
C ASP A 65 15.51 1.58 -1.84
N PRO A 66 15.46 0.23 -1.69
CA PRO A 66 14.92 -0.62 -2.74
C PRO A 66 13.46 -0.23 -2.94
N ILE A 67 13.15 0.33 -4.11
CA ILE A 67 11.79 0.70 -4.49
C ILE A 67 10.96 -0.60 -4.43
N PRO A 68 9.92 -0.67 -3.59
CA PRO A 68 9.14 -1.89 -3.48
C PRO A 68 8.40 -2.15 -4.80
N PRO A 69 8.28 -3.41 -5.24
CA PRO A 69 7.49 -3.72 -6.42
C PRO A 69 6.01 -3.44 -6.14
N PHE A 70 5.29 -2.96 -7.16
CA PHE A 70 3.86 -2.68 -7.05
C PHE A 70 3.10 -3.55 -8.05
N ILE A 71 2.22 -4.42 -7.55
CA ILE A 71 1.46 -5.39 -8.34
C ILE A 71 -0.04 -5.14 -8.21
N SER A 72 -0.76 -5.28 -9.32
CA SER A 72 -2.21 -5.32 -9.37
C SER A 72 -2.68 -6.71 -9.79
N ILE A 73 -3.72 -7.22 -9.12
CA ILE A 73 -4.27 -8.55 -9.36
C ILE A 73 -5.78 -8.44 -9.51
N LEU A 74 -6.31 -8.96 -10.61
CA LEU A 74 -7.74 -9.11 -10.85
C LEU A 74 -8.09 -10.59 -10.96
N LYS A 75 -9.14 -11.03 -10.27
CA LYS A 75 -9.67 -12.40 -10.31
C LYS A 75 -11.14 -12.37 -10.72
N VAL A 76 -11.53 -13.19 -11.69
CA VAL A 76 -12.92 -13.27 -12.17
C VAL A 76 -13.36 -14.73 -12.27
N PRO A 77 -14.44 -15.16 -11.58
CA PRO A 77 -15.06 -16.46 -11.79
C PRO A 77 -16.01 -16.45 -12.99
N THR A 78 -16.01 -17.57 -13.72
CA THR A 78 -16.99 -17.88 -14.76
C THR A 78 -17.48 -19.32 -14.56
N PRO A 79 -18.78 -19.54 -14.26
CA PRO A 79 -19.85 -18.54 -14.04
C PRO A 79 -19.75 -17.83 -12.67
N LEU A 80 -20.34 -16.64 -12.55
CA LEU A 80 -20.38 -15.84 -11.32
C LEU A 80 -21.31 -16.41 -10.24
N ALA A 81 -22.25 -17.28 -10.63
CA ALA A 81 -23.20 -17.93 -9.73
C ALA A 81 -23.59 -19.31 -10.26
N LEU A 82 -24.01 -20.19 -9.35
CA LEU A 82 -24.47 -21.55 -9.65
C LEU A 82 -25.88 -21.78 -9.08
N PRO A 83 -26.94 -21.23 -9.73
CA PRO A 83 -28.30 -21.31 -9.19
C PRO A 83 -28.90 -22.72 -9.22
N SER A 84 -28.41 -23.59 -10.10
CA SER A 84 -28.90 -24.96 -10.27
C SER A 84 -28.19 -25.99 -9.37
N GLY A 85 -27.41 -25.53 -8.38
CA GLY A 85 -26.64 -26.39 -7.49
C GLY A 85 -25.16 -26.51 -7.88
N PRO A 86 -24.45 -27.55 -7.41
CA PRO A 86 -23.00 -27.71 -7.62
C PRO A 86 -22.59 -27.68 -9.09
N GLY A 87 -21.43 -27.08 -9.39
CA GLY A 87 -20.95 -26.95 -10.76
C GLY A 87 -19.49 -26.54 -10.86
N SER A 88 -18.98 -26.58 -12.09
CA SER A 88 -17.61 -26.19 -12.42
C SER A 88 -17.51 -24.67 -12.54
N VAL A 89 -16.54 -24.08 -11.84
CA VAL A 89 -16.20 -22.66 -11.93
C VAL A 89 -14.76 -22.53 -12.39
N THR A 90 -14.56 -21.78 -13.46
CA THR A 90 -13.24 -21.40 -13.95
C THR A 90 -12.93 -20.00 -13.45
N TYR A 91 -11.77 -19.87 -12.81
CA TYR A 91 -11.23 -18.59 -12.36
C TYR A 91 -10.13 -18.14 -13.31
N ASP A 92 -10.32 -16.95 -13.88
CA ASP A 92 -9.30 -16.25 -14.65
C ASP A 92 -8.64 -15.19 -13.76
N TYR A 93 -7.31 -15.16 -13.77
CA TYR A 93 -6.50 -14.22 -13.02
C TYR A 93 -5.66 -13.38 -13.97
N THR A 94 -5.62 -12.08 -13.71
CA THR A 94 -4.78 -11.12 -14.44
C THR A 94 -3.86 -10.43 -13.45
N VAL A 95 -2.56 -10.61 -13.63
CA VAL A 95 -1.48 -10.10 -12.79
C VAL A 95 -0.72 -9.03 -13.58
N LEU A 96 -0.74 -7.78 -13.14
CA LEU A 96 -0.12 -6.63 -13.81
C LEU A 96 0.93 -6.00 -12.91
N ASN A 97 2.16 -5.84 -13.40
CA ASN A 97 3.17 -5.03 -12.72
C ASN A 97 2.93 -3.54 -13.02
N ILE A 98 2.41 -2.82 -12.03
CA ILE A 98 2.20 -1.37 -12.09
C ILE A 98 3.39 -0.59 -11.49
N GLY A 99 4.43 -1.29 -11.04
CA GLY A 99 5.67 -0.72 -10.54
C GLY A 99 6.74 -0.59 -11.62
N ILE A 100 7.87 -0.02 -11.21
CA ILE A 100 9.09 0.15 -12.01
C ILE A 100 10.17 -0.88 -11.66
N VAL A 101 9.77 -1.97 -11.00
CA VAL A 101 10.68 -3.01 -10.54
C VAL A 101 10.21 -4.33 -11.13
N THR A 102 11.04 -4.92 -11.96
CA THR A 102 10.84 -6.26 -12.52
C THR A 102 10.81 -7.31 -11.42
N MET A 103 9.88 -8.26 -11.51
CA MET A 103 9.72 -9.34 -10.53
C MET A 103 10.02 -10.71 -11.15
N SER A 104 10.80 -11.54 -10.47
CA SER A 104 11.01 -12.95 -10.79
C SER A 104 10.25 -13.85 -9.81
N ASP A 105 10.22 -15.16 -10.12
CA ASP A 105 9.69 -16.21 -9.23
C ASP A 105 8.22 -16.00 -8.86
N ILE A 106 7.43 -15.65 -9.88
CA ILE A 106 6.01 -15.37 -9.74
C ILE A 106 5.24 -16.64 -9.40
N ASN A 107 4.80 -16.75 -8.14
CA ASN A 107 3.95 -17.84 -7.70
C ASN A 107 2.56 -17.33 -7.31
N VAL A 108 1.58 -17.66 -8.17
CA VAL A 108 0.16 -17.36 -7.95
C VAL A 108 -0.50 -18.62 -7.37
N ALA A 109 -1.05 -18.50 -6.17
CA ALA A 109 -1.71 -19.60 -5.47
C ALA A 109 -3.10 -19.19 -5.02
N ASP A 110 -4.07 -20.08 -5.13
CA ASP A 110 -5.46 -19.82 -4.77
C ASP A 110 -5.96 -20.86 -3.75
N ASN A 111 -6.69 -20.40 -2.74
CA ASN A 111 -7.10 -21.27 -1.63
C ASN A 111 -8.23 -22.26 -1.97
N GLN A 112 -9.02 -22.00 -3.02
CA GLN A 112 -10.12 -22.90 -3.44
C GLN A 112 -9.87 -23.54 -4.81
N CYS A 113 -8.79 -23.16 -5.48
CA CYS A 113 -8.50 -23.62 -6.82
C CYS A 113 -7.01 -23.96 -6.97
N SER A 114 -6.70 -25.24 -7.14
CA SER A 114 -5.34 -25.71 -7.35
C SER A 114 -5.33 -26.90 -8.31
N PRO A 115 -4.39 -26.97 -9.27
CA PRO A 115 -3.29 -26.02 -9.52
C PRO A 115 -3.74 -24.78 -10.31
N VAL A 116 -3.12 -23.62 -10.02
CA VAL A 116 -3.22 -22.42 -10.87
C VAL A 116 -2.17 -22.50 -11.96
N THR A 117 -2.61 -22.42 -13.23
CA THR A 117 -1.73 -22.58 -14.39
C THR A 117 -1.51 -21.25 -15.11
N PHE A 118 -0.28 -21.00 -15.55
CA PHE A 118 0.04 -19.87 -16.42
C PHE A 118 -0.56 -20.11 -17.81
N VAL A 119 -1.17 -19.07 -18.38
CA VAL A 119 -1.83 -19.12 -19.70
C VAL A 119 -1.06 -18.31 -20.72
N SER A 120 -0.74 -17.04 -20.42
CA SER A 120 -0.03 -16.14 -21.34
C SER A 120 0.40 -14.86 -20.64
N GLY A 121 1.28 -14.08 -21.28
CA GLY A 121 1.66 -12.74 -20.81
C GLY A 121 3.15 -12.45 -20.94
N ASP A 122 3.97 -13.48 -20.71
CA ASP A 122 5.42 -13.50 -20.85
C ASP A 122 5.83 -13.45 -22.33
N THR A 123 5.82 -12.25 -22.90
CA THR A 123 5.98 -12.04 -24.36
C THR A 123 7.40 -12.33 -24.83
N ASN A 124 8.39 -12.10 -23.96
CA ASN A 124 9.79 -12.35 -24.26
C ASN A 124 10.30 -13.67 -23.64
N SER A 125 9.42 -14.46 -23.02
CA SER A 125 9.73 -15.79 -22.47
C SER A 125 10.88 -15.78 -21.45
N ASN A 126 11.01 -14.68 -20.70
CA ASN A 126 12.09 -14.48 -19.76
C ASN A 126 11.73 -14.91 -18.33
N SER A 127 10.48 -15.34 -18.10
CA SER A 127 9.91 -15.72 -16.80
C SER A 127 10.04 -14.63 -15.73
N LYS A 128 10.01 -13.36 -16.13
CA LYS A 128 10.03 -12.20 -15.26
C LYS A 128 8.89 -11.27 -15.63
N LEU A 129 8.13 -10.84 -14.63
CA LEU A 129 7.08 -9.85 -14.82
C LEU A 129 7.70 -8.45 -14.85
N GLU A 130 7.89 -7.91 -16.04
CA GLU A 130 8.47 -6.60 -16.33
C GLU A 130 7.46 -5.47 -16.14
N GLU A 131 7.93 -4.23 -16.25
CA GLU A 131 7.10 -3.04 -16.08
C GLU A 131 5.93 -3.05 -17.06
N GLN A 132 4.72 -2.80 -16.55
CA GLN A 132 3.48 -2.75 -17.34
C GLN A 132 3.12 -4.07 -18.05
N GLU A 133 3.80 -5.17 -17.72
CA GLU A 133 3.52 -6.47 -18.27
C GLU A 133 2.33 -7.14 -17.56
N VAL A 134 1.53 -7.87 -18.33
CA VAL A 134 0.29 -8.50 -17.87
C VAL A 134 0.35 -10.00 -18.07
N TRP A 135 0.33 -10.76 -16.97
CA TRP A 135 0.30 -12.22 -16.98
C TRP A 135 -1.08 -12.75 -16.63
N LYS A 136 -1.52 -13.75 -17.39
CA LYS A 136 -2.81 -14.41 -17.27
C LYS A 136 -2.62 -15.81 -16.73
N TYR A 137 -3.39 -16.14 -15.71
CA TYR A 137 -3.43 -17.47 -15.13
C TYR A 137 -4.86 -17.98 -15.11
N ARG A 138 -5.02 -19.30 -15.05
CA ARG A 138 -6.33 -19.92 -14.98
C ARG A 138 -6.34 -21.11 -14.03
N CYS A 139 -7.49 -21.35 -13.42
CA CYS A 139 -7.73 -22.56 -12.65
C CYS A 139 -9.22 -22.94 -12.72
N THR A 140 -9.52 -24.22 -12.74
CA THR A 140 -10.90 -24.73 -12.73
C THR A 140 -11.11 -25.60 -11.50
N THR A 141 -12.19 -25.37 -10.78
CA THR A 141 -12.56 -26.14 -9.59
C THR A 141 -14.05 -26.43 -9.56
N TRP A 142 -14.44 -27.47 -8.84
CA TRP A 142 -15.85 -27.82 -8.63
C TRP A 142 -16.34 -27.23 -7.30
N LEU A 143 -17.36 -26.36 -7.35
CA LEU A 143 -17.96 -25.77 -6.16
C LEU A 143 -19.32 -26.40 -5.88
N SER A 144 -19.56 -26.75 -4.63
CA SER A 144 -20.84 -27.31 -4.17
C SER A 144 -21.68 -26.33 -3.34
N GLN A 145 -21.06 -25.27 -2.80
CA GLN A 145 -21.69 -24.24 -1.98
C GLN A 145 -21.01 -22.87 -2.20
N THR A 146 -21.66 -21.79 -1.75
CA THR A 146 -21.06 -20.44 -1.73
C THR A 146 -19.73 -20.49 -0.98
N THR A 147 -18.66 -20.02 -1.63
CA THR A 147 -17.33 -19.99 -1.05
C THR A 147 -16.72 -18.60 -1.18
N THR A 148 -15.95 -18.20 -0.17
CA THR A 148 -15.05 -17.05 -0.29
C THR A 148 -13.73 -17.56 -0.85
N ASN A 149 -13.32 -17.02 -1.98
CA ASN A 149 -12.08 -17.38 -2.65
C ASN A 149 -11.09 -16.21 -2.53
N THR A 150 -9.85 -16.51 -2.14
CA THR A 150 -8.75 -15.57 -1.95
C THR A 150 -7.54 -16.02 -2.76
N LEU A 151 -7.05 -15.13 -3.64
CA LEU A 151 -5.78 -15.32 -4.36
C LEU A 151 -4.62 -14.79 -3.52
N GLY A 152 -3.57 -15.58 -3.39
CA GLY A 152 -2.30 -15.20 -2.81
C GLY A 152 -1.21 -15.05 -3.86
N PHE A 153 -0.41 -13.99 -3.72
CA PHE A 153 0.83 -13.79 -4.46
C PHE A 153 1.99 -13.85 -3.47
N ARG A 154 2.98 -14.70 -3.72
CA ARG A 154 4.18 -14.79 -2.88
C ARG A 154 5.41 -14.55 -3.74
N LYS A 155 6.18 -13.51 -3.40
CA LYS A 155 7.56 -13.36 -3.84
C LYS A 155 8.46 -14.06 -2.81
N PRO A 156 9.34 -14.99 -3.21
CA PRO A 156 10.31 -15.57 -2.28
C PRO A 156 11.20 -14.46 -1.69
N PRO A 157 11.65 -14.60 -0.42
CA PRO A 157 12.64 -13.67 0.13
C PRO A 157 13.90 -13.66 -0.75
N PRO A 158 14.57 -12.51 -0.93
CA PRO A 158 15.87 -12.47 -1.59
C PRO A 158 16.81 -13.44 -0.87
N ILE A 159 17.43 -14.36 -1.60
CA ILE A 159 18.44 -15.26 -1.05
C ILE A 159 19.66 -14.39 -0.69
N PRO A 160 20.16 -14.45 0.56
CA PRO A 160 21.32 -13.65 1.00
C PRO A 160 22.63 -14.06 0.33
#